data_AF-A0A946ZNX2-F1
#
_entry.id   AF-A0A946ZNX2-F1
#
_cell.length_a   1.000
_cell.length_b   1.000
_cell.length_c   1.000
_cell.angle_alpha   90.00
_cell.angle_beta   90.00
_cell.angle_gamma   90.00
#
_symmetry.space_group_name_H-M   'P 1'
#
loop_
_entity.id
_entity.type
_entity.pdbx_description
1 polymer ?
#
loop_
_entity_poly.entity_id
_entity_poly.type
_entity_poly.pdbx_seq_one_letter_code
_entity_poly.pdbx_strand_id
1 'polypeptide(L)'
;MKNQTILLFLAIGMLGHAFLYSQAADLTEEKKKTTKLFREQETLPIKLRFSNKEMKKKTNDSTYLFSKLLFKEKEQWDSIDVKMRARGNYR
;
A
#
# COMPACT_ATOMS: atom_id res chain seq x y z
N MET A 1 -45.99 -31.03 -22.57
CA MET A 1 -44.86 -31.62 -21.81
C MET A 1 -43.55 -30.85 -21.99
N LYS A 2 -43.22 -30.31 -23.18
CA LYS A 2 -41.97 -29.57 -23.46
C LYS A 2 -41.76 -28.30 -22.62
N ASN A 3 -42.84 -27.63 -22.21
CA ASN A 3 -42.76 -26.38 -21.43
C ASN A 3 -42.56 -26.65 -19.93
N GLN A 4 -43.01 -27.82 -19.45
CA GLN A 4 -42.81 -28.25 -18.07
C GLN A 4 -41.38 -28.75 -17.85
N THR A 5 -40.76 -29.40 -18.85
CA THR A 5 -39.33 -29.75 -18.77
C THR A 5 -38.44 -28.51 -18.71
N ILE A 6 -38.79 -27.43 -19.45
CA ILE A 6 -38.07 -26.14 -19.37
C ILE A 6 -38.21 -25.50 -17.98
N LEU A 7 -39.42 -25.51 -17.40
CA LEU A 7 -39.64 -25.02 -16.03
C LEU A 7 -38.87 -25.83 -14.99
N LEU A 8 -38.75 -27.15 -15.18
CA LEU A 8 -37.96 -28.01 -14.30
C LEU A 8 -36.46 -27.66 -14.34
N PHE A 9 -35.90 -27.44 -15.53
CA PHE A 9 -34.50 -27.03 -15.67
C PHE A 9 -34.25 -25.62 -15.08
N LEU A 10 -35.21 -24.71 -15.19
CA LEU A 10 -35.11 -23.35 -14.65
C LEU A 10 -35.17 -23.34 -13.11
N ALA A 11 -35.98 -24.23 -12.51
CA ALA A 11 -36.03 -24.43 -11.06
C ALA A 11 -34.73 -25.03 -10.49
N ILE A 12 -34.10 -25.98 -11.20
CA ILE A 12 -32.82 -26.57 -10.80
C ILE A 12 -31.69 -25.54 -10.85
N GLY A 13 -31.70 -24.62 -11.83
CA GLY A 13 -30.75 -23.52 -11.93
C GLY A 13 -30.81 -22.55 -10.74
N MET A 14 -32.00 -22.23 -10.23
CA MET A 14 -32.15 -21.33 -9.08
C MET A 14 -31.75 -21.96 -7.73
N LEU A 15 -31.82 -23.29 -7.59
CA LEU A 15 -31.39 -24.02 -6.39
C LEU A 15 -29.86 -24.16 -6.28
N GLY A 16 -29.12 -23.98 -7.38
CA GLY A 16 -27.66 -24.16 -7.44
C GLY A 16 -26.82 -23.02 -6.84
N HIS A 17 -27.42 -21.88 -6.45
CA HIS A 17 -26.67 -20.72 -5.96
C HIS A 17 -26.13 -20.86 -4.52
N ALA A 18 -26.52 -21.90 -3.78
CA ALA A 18 -26.14 -22.06 -2.37
C ALA A 18 -24.70 -22.56 -2.12
N PHE A 19 -23.95 -22.95 -3.17
CA PHE A 19 -22.62 -23.57 -3.01
C PHE A 19 -21.49 -22.89 -3.82
N LEU A 20 -21.69 -21.66 -4.28
CA LEU A 20 -20.61 -20.85 -4.87
C LEU A 20 -19.85 -20.09 -3.75
N TYR A 21 -19.19 -20.83 -2.86
CA TYR A 21 -18.19 -20.24 -1.98
C TYR A 21 -16.96 -19.93 -2.84
N SER A 22 -16.76 -18.65 -3.18
CA SER A 22 -15.71 -18.28 -4.14
C SER A 22 -14.32 -18.60 -3.65
N GLN A 23 -14.03 -18.53 -2.35
CA GLN A 23 -12.72 -18.84 -1.77
C GLN A 23 -12.98 -19.23 -0.31
N ALA A 24 -12.53 -20.40 0.14
CA ALA A 24 -12.44 -20.65 1.57
C ALA A 24 -11.47 -19.61 2.13
N ALA A 25 -11.97 -18.69 2.95
CA ALA A 25 -11.09 -17.79 3.68
C ALA A 25 -10.11 -18.67 4.46
N ASP A 26 -8.82 -18.49 4.22
CA ASP A 26 -7.79 -19.10 5.05
C ASP A 26 -7.97 -18.52 6.46
N LEU A 27 -8.70 -19.25 7.31
CA LEU A 27 -8.98 -18.90 8.71
C LEU A 27 -7.72 -18.97 9.58
N THR A 28 -6.59 -19.33 8.99
CA THR A 28 -5.28 -19.11 9.58
C THR A 28 -4.95 -17.62 9.46
N GLU A 29 -5.57 -16.81 10.32
CA GLU A 29 -4.96 -15.54 10.71
C GLU A 29 -3.66 -15.86 11.46
N GLU A 30 -2.63 -16.27 10.74
CA GLU A 30 -1.28 -16.01 11.20
C GLU A 30 -1.22 -14.51 11.39
N LYS A 31 -1.26 -14.06 12.66
CA LYS A 31 -0.91 -12.69 13.05
C LYS A 31 0.51 -12.44 12.56
N LYS A 32 0.64 -12.07 11.29
CA LYS A 32 1.91 -11.69 10.69
C LYS A 32 2.47 -10.61 11.59
N LYS A 33 3.63 -10.89 12.17
CA LYS A 33 4.29 -10.01 13.13
C LYS A 33 4.63 -8.72 12.40
N THR A 34 3.77 -7.71 12.51
CA THR A 34 3.97 -6.43 11.83
C THR A 34 5.10 -5.67 12.52
N THR A 35 5.90 -4.96 11.72
CA THR A 35 6.94 -4.09 12.24
C THR A 35 6.29 -2.93 12.99
N LYS A 36 7.03 -2.27 13.90
CA LYS A 36 6.50 -1.14 14.69
C LYS A 36 5.81 -0.08 13.83
N LEU A 37 6.37 0.19 12.64
CA LEU A 37 5.86 1.19 11.68
C LEU A 37 4.41 0.93 11.22
N PHE A 38 3.98 -0.33 11.16
CA PHE A 38 2.66 -0.71 10.64
C PHE A 38 1.70 -1.18 11.73
N ARG A 39 2.00 -0.90 13.01
CA ARG A 39 1.12 -1.23 14.13
C ARG A 39 0.03 -0.20 14.34
N GLU A 40 0.33 1.06 14.02
CA GLU A 40 -0.60 2.17 14.15
C GLU A 40 -1.11 2.56 12.75
N GLN A 41 -2.39 2.91 12.67
CA GLN A 41 -3.02 3.37 11.43
C GLN A 41 -3.01 4.90 11.29
N GLU A 42 -2.52 5.60 12.31
CA GLU A 42 -2.44 7.05 12.30
C GLU A 42 -1.35 7.55 11.33
N THR A 43 -1.54 8.77 10.82
CA THR A 43 -0.58 9.40 9.93
C THR A 43 0.72 9.71 10.67
N LEU A 44 1.84 9.11 10.25
CA LEU A 44 3.17 9.41 10.78
C LEU A 44 3.65 10.81 10.34
N PRO A 45 3.86 11.76 11.25
CA PRO A 45 4.37 13.08 10.88
C PRO A 45 5.85 13.00 10.48
N ILE A 46 6.17 13.55 9.31
CA ILE A 46 7.55 13.59 8.78
C ILE A 46 7.98 15.01 8.43
N LYS A 47 9.29 15.27 8.49
CA LYS A 47 9.93 16.51 8.02
C LYS A 47 11.16 16.17 7.21
N LEU A 48 11.31 16.84 6.08
CA LEU A 48 12.47 16.71 5.21
C LEU A 48 12.98 18.09 4.83
N ARG A 49 14.28 18.33 5.05
CA ARG A 49 14.93 19.59 4.68
C ARG A 49 15.98 19.31 3.62
N PHE A 50 15.92 20.03 2.51
CA PHE A 50 16.91 19.95 1.46
C PHE A 50 17.14 21.33 0.82
N SER A 51 18.28 21.49 0.17
CA SER A 51 18.62 22.74 -0.51
C SER A 51 17.98 22.78 -1.89
N ASN A 52 17.09 23.74 -2.12
CA ASN A 52 16.54 24.01 -3.45
C ASN A 52 17.64 24.38 -4.46
N LYS A 53 18.73 25.01 -4.02
CA LYS A 53 19.87 25.33 -4.89
C LYS A 53 20.57 24.07 -5.36
N GLU A 54 20.77 23.10 -4.45
CA GLU A 54 21.42 21.83 -4.79
C GLU A 54 20.52 20.97 -5.69
N MET A 55 19.21 20.93 -5.43
CA MET A 55 18.26 20.23 -6.31
C MET A 55 18.26 20.78 -7.74
N LYS A 56 18.35 22.11 -7.89
CA LYS A 56 18.30 22.77 -9.21
C LYS A 56 19.55 22.59 -10.07
N LYS A 57 20.66 22.09 -9.52
CA LYS A 57 21.88 21.87 -10.31
C LYS A 57 21.57 20.90 -11.46
N LYS A 58 22.17 21.12 -12.62
CA LYS A 58 22.01 20.21 -13.76
C LYS A 58 22.69 18.89 -13.44
N THR A 59 21.88 17.89 -13.08
CA THR A 59 22.31 16.55 -12.67
C THR A 59 21.61 15.49 -13.51
N ASN A 60 21.99 14.22 -13.35
CA ASN A 60 21.34 13.07 -13.96
C ASN A 60 20.66 12.19 -12.90
N ASP A 61 19.98 11.14 -13.34
CA ASP A 61 19.21 10.22 -12.48
C ASP A 61 20.09 9.39 -11.51
N SER A 62 21.41 9.56 -11.56
CA SER A 62 22.40 8.93 -10.67
C SER A 62 22.94 9.89 -9.60
N THR A 63 22.43 11.12 -9.52
CA THR A 63 22.87 12.09 -8.52
C THR A 63 22.00 12.04 -7.27
N TYR A 64 22.64 11.96 -6.11
CA TYR A 64 21.99 11.84 -4.81
C TYR A 64 22.25 13.07 -3.94
N LEU A 65 21.19 13.61 -3.35
CA LEU A 65 21.24 14.56 -2.25
C LEU A 65 21.11 13.80 -0.93
N PHE A 66 22.09 13.97 -0.06
CA PHE A 66 22.07 13.40 1.27
C PHE A 66 21.27 14.34 2.19
N SER A 67 20.32 13.78 2.93
CA SER A 67 19.51 14.53 3.90
C SER A 67 19.13 13.64 5.08
N LYS A 68 18.57 14.26 6.12
CA LYS A 68 17.95 13.58 7.25
C LYS A 68 16.44 13.71 7.12
N LEU A 69 15.77 12.57 7.03
CA LEU A 69 14.31 12.50 7.15
C LEU A 69 14.01 12.42 8.65
N LEU A 70 13.33 13.42 9.18
CA LEU A 70 12.85 13.38 10.56
C LEU A 70 11.45 12.78 10.59
N PHE A 71 11.18 11.96 11.58
CA PHE A 71 9.85 11.43 11.86
C PHE A 71 9.54 11.63 13.34
N LYS A 72 8.25 11.80 13.65
CA LYS A 72 7.79 11.98 15.02
C LYS A 72 7.38 10.62 15.60
N GLU A 73 8.04 10.19 16.66
CA GLU A 73 7.61 9.05 17.47
C GLU A 73 7.15 9.57 18.83
N LYS A 74 5.85 9.39 19.13
CA LYS A 74 5.19 9.99 20.29
C LYS A 74 5.36 11.52 20.28
N GLU A 75 6.25 12.05 21.11
CA GLU A 75 6.53 13.49 21.23
C GLU A 75 7.99 13.88 20.87
N GLN A 76 8.78 12.92 20.38
CA GLN A 76 10.18 13.14 20.02
C GLN A 76 10.38 13.04 18.51
N TRP A 77 11.28 13.88 17.99
CA TRP A 77 11.75 13.78 16.61
C TRP A 77 12.99 12.90 16.58
N ASP A 78 12.92 11.84 15.80
CA ASP A 78 14.08 11.04 15.44
C ASP A 78 14.37 11.21 13.94
N SER A 79 15.52 10.72 13.47
CA SER A 79 15.98 10.91 12.11
C SER A 79 16.57 9.65 11.50
N ILE A 80 16.32 9.47 10.21
CA ILE A 80 17.01 8.49 9.37
C ILE A 80 17.76 9.20 8.25
N ASP A 81 19.00 8.77 8.00
CA ASP A 81 19.79 9.26 6.88
C ASP A 81 19.20 8.73 5.57
N VAL A 82 18.91 9.64 4.64
CA VAL A 82 18.29 9.32 3.35
C VAL A 82 19.11 9.89 2.20
N LYS A 83 19.05 9.19 1.07
CA LYS A 83 19.60 9.66 -0.21
C LYS A 83 18.44 9.93 -1.15
N MET A 84 18.20 11.20 -1.45
CA MET A 84 17.17 11.62 -2.39
C MET A 84 17.77 11.71 -3.79
N ARG A 85 17.11 11.13 -4.79
CA ARG A 85 17.50 11.36 -6.19
C ARG A 85 17.15 12.79 -6.57
N ALA A 86 18.10 13.51 -7.15
CA ALA A 86 17.88 14.85 -7.69
C ALA A 86 18.09 14.81 -9.19
N ARG A 87 17.02 15.09 -9.94
CA ARG A 87 17.02 15.15 -11.39
C ARG A 87 16.85 16.61 -11.77
N GLY A 88 17.93 17.38 -11.74
CA GLY A 88 17.92 18.83 -11.95
C GLY A 88 17.03 19.35 -13.09
N ASN A 89 16.85 20.67 -13.17
CA ASN A 89 15.79 21.31 -13.98
C ASN A 89 14.37 21.03 -13.45
N TYR A 90 14.14 21.25 -12.15
CA TYR A 90 12.81 21.16 -11.52
C TYR A 90 12.21 19.74 -11.50
N ARG A 91 13.03 18.68 -11.59
CA ARG A 91 12.56 17.29 -11.71
C ARG A 91 13.15 16.34 -10.67
#